data_AF-A0A3M1YVU6-F1
#
_entry.id   AF-A0A3M1YVU6-F1
#
_cell.length_a   1.000
_cell.length_b   1.000
_cell.length_c   1.000
_cell.angle_alpha   90.00
_cell.angle_beta   90.00
_cell.angle_gamma   90.00
#
_symmetry.space_group_name_H-M   'P 1'
#
loop_
_entity.id
_entity.type
_entity.pdbx_description
1 polymer ?
#
loop_
_entity_poly.entity_id
_entity_poly.type
_entity_poly.pdbx_seq_one_letter_code
_entity_poly.pdbx_strand_id
1 'polypeptide(L)'
;MNHNFPFRALLLGVFGLFSATLFGQFVNFEETWQEFLKNNKISNTSELTRPSKEDKIDYAKYSLMYANSNFCQSRIGESESHLSEIRNIGETTYKTIPGFTERFQDLESKVEAYHKVEGLWKQFLRTRQVNTQVLNSLEDAKTVCEKGTLAKYFYMVAYQNYCDNNIPEAKDNFENRVLKLAERTSLRVSDIEGLEKEVADMKSLFIQLPKVGAAWKTFTTTGTSPGYDDNLPEYPCNPVPNIKACLLRGAADICGAGPAMAHKIRKLQATNPHPLDPV
;
A
#
# COMPACT_ATOMS: atom_id res chain seq x y z
N MET A 1 -89.43 26.76 27.78
CA MET A 1 -88.28 26.91 28.69
C MET A 1 -87.01 27.00 27.85
N ASN A 2 -86.41 28.19 27.91
CA ASN A 2 -85.02 28.57 27.70
C ASN A 2 -84.28 28.24 26.38
N HIS A 3 -84.20 29.31 25.58
CA HIS A 3 -83.10 29.76 24.73
C HIS A 3 -81.70 29.22 25.04
N ASN A 4 -80.90 28.97 23.97
CA ASN A 4 -79.67 29.72 23.67
C ASN A 4 -79.00 29.23 22.36
N PHE A 5 -79.06 30.07 21.32
CA PHE A 5 -77.96 30.28 20.35
C PHE A 5 -76.98 31.29 21.01
N PRO A 6 -75.66 31.42 20.66
CA PRO A 6 -75.24 31.69 19.28
C PRO A 6 -73.77 31.35 18.86
N PHE A 7 -73.51 31.60 17.56
CA PHE A 7 -72.32 32.30 16.99
C PHE A 7 -70.96 31.62 16.74
N ARG A 8 -70.57 31.66 15.44
CA ARG A 8 -69.26 32.05 14.82
C ARG A 8 -68.01 31.18 15.14
N ALA A 9 -67.06 30.90 14.24
CA ALA A 9 -66.77 31.29 12.86
C ALA A 9 -65.70 30.33 12.27
N LEU A 10 -65.74 30.16 10.94
CA LEU A 10 -64.66 30.17 9.93
C LEU A 10 -63.22 29.79 10.35
N LEU A 11 -62.60 28.84 9.64
CA LEU A 11 -61.21 28.98 9.14
C LEU A 11 -60.90 27.97 8.02
N LEU A 12 -60.42 28.50 6.90
CA LEU A 12 -59.87 27.79 5.74
C LEU A 12 -58.59 27.02 6.12
N GLY A 13 -58.44 25.81 5.59
CA GLY A 13 -57.20 25.03 5.62
C GLY A 13 -56.84 24.54 4.23
N VAL A 14 -55.99 25.32 3.54
CA VAL A 14 -55.32 24.95 2.28
C VAL A 14 -54.37 23.80 2.57
N PHE A 15 -54.71 22.57 2.15
CA PHE A 15 -53.72 21.50 2.03
C PHE A 15 -53.01 21.65 0.69
N GLY A 16 -51.97 22.49 0.70
CA GLY A 16 -50.96 22.50 -0.33
C GLY A 16 -50.25 21.14 -0.34
N LEU A 17 -50.40 20.40 -1.43
CA LEU A 17 -49.54 19.29 -1.79
C LEU A 17 -48.11 19.83 -1.88
N PHE A 18 -47.34 19.67 -0.80
CA PHE A 18 -45.89 19.79 -0.86
C PHE A 18 -45.38 18.62 -1.69
N SER A 19 -45.26 18.84 -2.99
CA SER A 19 -44.35 18.06 -3.83
C SER A 19 -42.95 18.28 -3.27
N ALA A 20 -42.48 17.33 -2.46
CA ALA A 20 -41.08 17.23 -2.09
C ALA A 20 -40.30 16.94 -3.37
N THR A 21 -39.83 17.99 -4.04
CA THR A 21 -38.82 17.87 -5.09
C THR A 21 -37.55 17.35 -4.44
N LEU A 22 -37.29 16.05 -4.63
CA LEU A 22 -35.97 15.46 -4.48
C LEU A 22 -35.04 16.10 -5.52
N PHE A 23 -34.45 17.25 -5.19
CA PHE A 23 -33.27 17.72 -5.90
C PHE A 23 -32.09 16.92 -5.37
N GLY A 24 -31.74 15.83 -6.05
CA GLY A 24 -30.37 15.31 -5.96
C GLY A 24 -29.42 16.45 -6.32
N GLN A 25 -28.41 16.69 -5.48
CA GLN A 25 -27.36 17.66 -5.80
C GLN A 25 -26.67 17.20 -7.09
N PHE A 26 -26.91 17.90 -8.19
CA PHE A 26 -26.13 17.70 -9.41
C PHE A 26 -24.70 18.15 -9.10
N VAL A 27 -23.74 17.23 -9.20
CA VAL A 27 -22.32 17.55 -9.09
C VAL A 27 -21.93 18.43 -10.29
N ASN A 28 -21.38 19.61 -10.01
CA ASN A 28 -20.92 20.53 -11.04
C ASN A 28 -19.62 20.00 -11.65
N PHE A 29 -19.65 19.71 -12.96
CA PHE A 29 -18.52 19.13 -13.67
C PHE A 29 -17.28 20.03 -13.64
N GLU A 30 -17.43 21.32 -13.89
CA GLU A 30 -16.31 22.26 -13.91
C GLU A 30 -15.76 22.49 -12.51
N GLU A 31 -16.61 22.54 -11.48
CA GLU A 31 -16.16 22.60 -10.09
C GLU A 31 -15.32 21.37 -9.72
N THR A 32 -15.76 20.18 -10.11
CA THR A 32 -15.03 18.92 -9.89
C THR A 32 -13.70 18.90 -10.62
N TRP A 33 -13.66 19.45 -11.85
CA TRP A 33 -12.41 19.63 -12.59
C TRP A 33 -11.45 20.59 -11.87
N GLN A 34 -11.94 21.72 -11.36
CA GLN A 34 -11.09 22.65 -10.59
C GLN A 34 -10.62 22.05 -9.28
N GLU A 35 -11.42 21.20 -8.64
CA GLU A 35 -11.01 20.43 -7.47
C GLU A 35 -9.91 19.42 -7.82
N PHE A 36 -10.07 18.67 -8.91
CA PHE A 36 -9.06 17.74 -9.43
C PHE A 36 -7.71 18.43 -9.66
N LEU A 37 -7.75 19.61 -10.29
CA LEU A 37 -6.56 20.40 -10.59
C LEU A 37 -5.85 20.87 -9.32
N LYS A 38 -6.55 21.08 -8.21
CA LYS A 38 -5.95 21.44 -6.92
C LYS A 38 -5.47 20.20 -6.16
N ASN A 39 -6.24 19.14 -6.19
CA ASN A 39 -5.98 17.90 -5.47
C ASN A 39 -6.47 16.69 -6.27
N ASN A 40 -5.55 15.81 -6.66
CA ASN A 40 -5.87 14.60 -7.42
C ASN A 40 -6.58 13.52 -6.58
N LYS A 41 -6.86 13.75 -5.29
CA LYS A 41 -7.64 12.86 -4.42
C LYS A 41 -9.11 13.25 -4.37
N ILE A 42 -9.79 13.27 -5.50
CA ILE A 42 -11.21 13.62 -5.61
C ILE A 42 -12.10 12.44 -5.23
N SER A 43 -12.92 12.61 -4.19
CA SER A 43 -13.87 11.61 -3.69
C SER A 43 -15.17 11.53 -4.50
N ASN A 44 -15.48 12.53 -5.32
CA ASN A 44 -16.82 12.71 -5.92
C ASN A 44 -16.87 12.40 -7.43
N THR A 45 -15.80 11.85 -8.02
CA THR A 45 -15.75 11.56 -9.46
C THR A 45 -16.82 10.58 -9.92
N SER A 46 -17.24 9.65 -9.06
CA SER A 46 -18.24 8.62 -9.36
C SER A 46 -19.64 9.16 -9.64
N GLU A 47 -19.92 10.43 -9.34
CA GLU A 47 -21.24 11.06 -9.52
C GLU A 47 -21.34 11.91 -10.79
N LEU A 48 -20.25 12.05 -11.55
CA LEU A 48 -20.25 12.82 -12.80
C LEU A 48 -20.97 12.08 -13.93
N THR A 49 -21.92 12.77 -14.56
CA THR A 49 -22.49 12.33 -15.84
C THR A 49 -21.41 12.31 -16.91
N ARG A 50 -21.26 11.17 -17.60
CA ARG A 50 -20.30 11.01 -18.68
C ARG A 50 -20.64 11.94 -19.86
N PRO A 51 -19.73 12.85 -20.27
CA PRO A 51 -19.90 13.66 -21.47
C PRO A 51 -19.94 12.80 -22.74
N SER A 52 -20.54 13.31 -23.82
CA SER A 52 -20.52 12.64 -25.12
C SER A 52 -19.10 12.68 -25.71
N LYS A 53 -18.72 11.69 -26.51
CA LYS A 53 -17.37 11.62 -27.10
C LYS A 53 -17.13 12.72 -28.14
N GLU A 54 -18.20 13.31 -28.66
CA GLU A 54 -18.20 14.43 -29.59
C GLU A 54 -17.76 15.73 -28.88
N ASP A 55 -18.06 15.88 -27.59
CA ASP A 55 -17.51 16.95 -26.74
C ASP A 55 -16.11 16.56 -26.26
N LYS A 56 -15.14 16.72 -27.15
CA LYS A 56 -13.76 16.28 -26.91
C LYS A 56 -13.12 16.93 -25.67
N ILE A 57 -13.50 18.16 -25.31
CA ILE A 57 -12.87 18.88 -24.19
C ILE A 57 -13.35 18.29 -22.87
N ASP A 58 -14.67 18.24 -22.67
CA ASP A 58 -15.21 17.73 -21.41
C ASP A 58 -15.02 16.21 -21.31
N TYR A 59 -15.07 15.49 -22.43
CA TYR A 59 -14.76 14.07 -22.45
C TYR A 59 -13.29 13.78 -22.08
N ALA A 60 -12.34 14.64 -22.47
CA ALA A 60 -10.94 14.52 -22.04
C ALA A 60 -10.81 14.73 -20.52
N LYS A 61 -11.38 15.81 -19.98
CA LYS A 61 -11.38 16.11 -18.53
C LYS A 61 -11.98 14.95 -17.73
N TYR A 62 -13.15 14.46 -18.16
CA TYR A 62 -13.82 13.31 -17.58
C TYR A 62 -12.91 12.08 -17.57
N SER A 63 -12.31 11.76 -18.71
CA SER A 63 -11.43 10.60 -18.86
C SER A 63 -10.22 10.71 -17.94
N LEU A 64 -9.61 11.89 -17.78
CA LEU A 64 -8.45 12.04 -16.91
C LEU A 64 -8.80 11.87 -15.41
N MET A 65 -9.92 12.46 -14.98
CA MET A 65 -10.40 12.30 -13.61
C MET A 65 -10.72 10.84 -13.28
N TYR A 66 -11.38 10.13 -14.20
CA TYR A 66 -11.71 8.71 -14.04
C TYR A 66 -10.49 7.81 -14.16
N ALA A 67 -9.52 8.14 -15.04
CA ALA A 67 -8.26 7.42 -15.11
C ALA A 67 -7.54 7.44 -13.76
N ASN A 68 -7.44 8.62 -13.14
CA ASN A 68 -6.82 8.78 -11.83
C ASN A 68 -7.62 8.04 -10.73
N SER A 69 -8.94 8.19 -10.70
CA SER A 69 -9.80 7.52 -9.71
C SER A 69 -9.66 6.00 -9.78
N ASN A 70 -9.72 5.43 -10.99
CA ASN A 70 -9.54 4.00 -11.20
C ASN A 70 -8.13 3.51 -10.83
N PHE A 71 -7.09 4.30 -11.14
CA PHE A 71 -5.72 3.99 -10.71
C PHE A 71 -5.62 3.90 -9.18
N CYS A 72 -6.14 4.89 -8.46
CA CYS A 72 -6.12 4.91 -7.00
C CYS A 72 -6.92 3.76 -6.35
N GLN A 73 -7.92 3.23 -7.06
CA GLN A 73 -8.74 2.09 -6.65
C GLN A 73 -8.18 0.74 -7.13
N SER A 74 -6.93 0.72 -7.62
CA SER A 74 -6.27 -0.49 -8.14
C SER A 74 -6.98 -1.11 -9.36
N ARG A 75 -7.83 -0.35 -10.07
CA ARG A 75 -8.49 -0.75 -11.33
C ARG A 75 -7.65 -0.32 -12.53
N ILE A 76 -6.47 -0.91 -12.64
CA ILE A 76 -5.43 -0.48 -13.59
C ILE A 76 -5.92 -0.54 -15.05
N GLY A 77 -6.60 -1.62 -15.45
CA GLY A 77 -7.11 -1.74 -16.82
C GLY A 77 -8.15 -0.67 -17.19
N GLU A 78 -9.01 -0.26 -16.24
CA GLU A 78 -9.96 0.83 -16.46
C GLU A 78 -9.23 2.18 -16.55
N SER A 79 -8.21 2.39 -15.71
CA SER A 79 -7.36 3.58 -15.76
C SER A 79 -6.67 3.72 -17.13
N GLU A 80 -6.02 2.67 -17.60
CA GLU A 80 -5.31 2.65 -18.88
C GLU A 80 -6.24 2.81 -20.07
N SER A 81 -7.46 2.27 -19.99
CA SER A 81 -8.50 2.48 -21.00
C SER A 81 -8.83 3.97 -21.14
N HIS A 82 -9.02 4.69 -20.03
CA HIS A 82 -9.24 6.14 -20.06
C HIS A 82 -8.02 6.93 -20.54
N LEU A 83 -6.80 6.54 -20.16
CA LEU A 83 -5.57 7.13 -20.71
C LEU A 83 -5.50 6.95 -22.23
N SER A 84 -5.89 5.77 -22.74
CA SER A 84 -5.97 5.52 -24.18
C SER A 84 -7.01 6.39 -24.88
N GLU A 85 -8.17 6.63 -24.26
CA GLU A 85 -9.18 7.54 -24.80
C GLU A 85 -8.63 8.97 -24.92
N ILE A 86 -7.87 9.47 -23.93
CA ILE A 86 -7.21 10.78 -23.99
C ILE A 86 -6.20 10.84 -25.14
N ARG A 87 -5.39 9.79 -25.34
CA ARG A 87 -4.45 9.71 -26.47
C ARG A 87 -5.18 9.75 -27.82
N ASN A 88 -6.33 9.09 -27.92
CA ASN A 88 -7.16 9.09 -29.14
C ASN A 88 -7.80 10.47 -29.43
N ILE A 89 -8.13 11.25 -28.40
CA ILE A 89 -8.61 12.64 -28.57
C ILE A 89 -7.51 13.52 -29.21
N GLY A 90 -6.25 13.26 -28.83
CA GLY A 90 -5.07 13.84 -29.45
C GLY A 90 -4.55 15.10 -28.74
N GLU A 91 -3.22 15.24 -28.77
CA GLU A 91 -2.46 16.26 -28.06
C GLU A 91 -2.84 17.70 -28.42
N THR A 92 -3.19 17.95 -29.67
CA THR A 92 -3.64 19.26 -30.14
C THR A 92 -4.91 19.73 -29.44
N THR A 93 -5.75 18.81 -28.97
CA THR A 93 -7.01 19.12 -28.29
C THR A 93 -6.79 19.31 -26.80
N TYR A 94 -6.22 18.30 -26.11
CA TYR A 94 -6.13 18.35 -24.65
C TYR A 94 -5.15 19.41 -24.13
N LYS A 95 -4.15 19.83 -24.92
CA LYS A 95 -3.24 20.93 -24.55
C LYS A 95 -3.94 22.27 -24.42
N THR A 96 -5.13 22.43 -25.00
CA THR A 96 -5.92 23.67 -24.87
C THR A 96 -6.61 23.78 -23.51
N ILE A 97 -6.66 22.69 -22.74
CA ILE A 97 -7.34 22.61 -21.44
C ILE A 97 -6.36 23.01 -20.33
N PRO A 98 -6.61 24.09 -19.57
CA PRO A 98 -5.72 24.53 -18.51
C PRO A 98 -5.46 23.44 -17.46
N GLY A 99 -4.20 23.22 -17.09
CA GLY A 99 -3.78 22.23 -16.09
C GLY A 99 -3.83 20.76 -16.54
N PHE A 100 -4.36 20.47 -17.74
CA PHE A 100 -4.54 19.09 -18.20
C PHE A 100 -3.23 18.37 -18.43
N THR A 101 -2.30 18.98 -19.19
CA THR A 101 -1.04 18.35 -19.60
C THR A 101 -0.23 17.87 -18.38
N GLU A 102 -0.10 18.71 -17.36
CA GLU A 102 0.62 18.37 -16.13
C GLU A 102 -0.01 17.17 -15.42
N ARG A 103 -1.34 17.16 -15.28
CA ARG A 103 -2.07 16.06 -14.63
C ARG A 103 -2.02 14.76 -15.43
N PHE A 104 -2.10 14.86 -16.75
CA PHE A 104 -2.01 13.70 -17.62
C PHE A 104 -0.62 13.06 -17.57
N GLN A 105 0.44 13.87 -17.66
CA GLN A 105 1.82 13.39 -17.56
C GLN A 105 2.16 12.80 -16.19
N ASP A 106 1.70 13.45 -15.10
CA ASP A 106 1.83 12.93 -13.73
C ASP A 106 1.16 11.56 -13.56
N LEU A 107 -0.04 11.38 -14.14
CA LEU A 107 -0.72 10.09 -14.07
C LEU A 107 -0.02 9.04 -14.95
N GLU A 108 0.41 9.39 -16.16
CA GLU A 108 1.14 8.46 -17.05
C GLU A 108 2.43 7.94 -16.38
N SER A 109 3.21 8.82 -15.76
CA SER A 109 4.45 8.41 -15.08
C SER A 109 4.18 7.52 -13.87
N LYS A 110 3.09 7.76 -13.14
CA LYS A 110 2.65 6.90 -12.02
C LYS A 110 2.15 5.53 -12.47
N VAL A 111 1.44 5.44 -13.60
CA VAL A 111 1.05 4.14 -14.20
C VAL A 111 2.29 3.40 -14.70
N GLU A 112 3.27 4.09 -15.27
CA GLU A 112 4.55 3.47 -15.65
C GLU A 112 5.30 2.94 -14.42
N ALA A 113 5.37 3.73 -13.34
CA ALA A 113 5.99 3.34 -12.08
C ALA A 113 5.29 2.12 -11.45
N TYR A 114 3.96 2.05 -11.51
CA TYR A 114 3.19 0.87 -11.11
C TYR A 114 3.71 -0.39 -11.81
N HIS A 115 3.79 -0.39 -13.14
CA HIS A 115 4.23 -1.57 -13.89
C HIS A 115 5.68 -1.97 -13.59
N LYS A 116 6.56 -0.98 -13.40
CA LYS A 116 7.95 -1.24 -13.00
C LYS A 116 8.03 -1.89 -11.61
N VAL A 117 7.26 -1.40 -10.64
CA VAL A 117 7.19 -2.01 -9.30
C VAL A 117 6.59 -3.41 -9.36
N GLU A 118 5.54 -3.65 -10.17
CA GLU A 118 4.99 -5.00 -10.38
C GLU A 118 6.03 -5.98 -10.93
N GLY A 119 6.83 -5.54 -11.91
CA GLY A 119 7.92 -6.33 -12.46
C GLY A 119 8.98 -6.69 -11.40
N LEU A 120 9.42 -5.70 -10.63
CA LEU A 120 10.37 -5.89 -9.52
C LEU A 120 9.81 -6.81 -8.44
N TRP A 121 8.52 -6.66 -8.10
CA TRP A 121 7.85 -7.50 -7.11
C TRP A 121 7.82 -8.97 -7.53
N LYS A 122 7.43 -9.24 -8.78
CA LYS A 122 7.43 -10.61 -9.33
C LYS A 122 8.83 -11.22 -9.35
N GLN A 123 9.85 -10.42 -9.66
CA GLN A 123 11.24 -10.85 -9.57
C GLN A 123 11.62 -11.16 -8.12
N PHE A 124 11.34 -10.25 -7.19
CA PHE A 124 11.61 -10.40 -5.77
C PHE A 124 10.99 -11.68 -5.19
N LEU A 125 9.72 -11.97 -5.50
CA LEU A 125 9.04 -13.18 -5.02
C LEU A 125 9.74 -14.47 -5.49
N ARG A 126 10.38 -14.45 -6.67
CA ARG A 126 11.08 -15.60 -7.24
C ARG A 126 12.52 -15.72 -6.75
N THR A 127 13.25 -14.61 -6.68
CA THR A 127 14.71 -14.61 -6.48
C THR A 127 15.13 -14.18 -5.08
N ARG A 128 14.23 -13.55 -4.32
CA ARG A 128 14.52 -12.89 -3.04
C ARG A 128 15.58 -11.79 -3.14
N GLN A 129 15.77 -11.23 -4.33
CA GLN A 129 16.70 -10.13 -4.59
C GLN A 129 15.93 -8.86 -4.92
N VAL A 130 16.43 -7.73 -4.41
CA VAL A 130 15.89 -6.40 -4.71
C VAL A 130 16.90 -5.66 -5.58
N ASN A 131 16.47 -5.22 -6.77
CA ASN A 131 17.28 -4.30 -7.57
C ASN A 131 17.10 -2.88 -7.04
N THR A 132 17.92 -2.52 -6.07
CA THR A 132 17.83 -1.23 -5.36
C THR A 132 18.09 -0.03 -6.26
N GLN A 133 18.96 -0.17 -7.26
CA GLN A 133 19.23 0.89 -8.22
C GLN A 133 17.96 1.23 -9.01
N VAL A 134 17.28 0.21 -9.53
CA VAL A 134 16.01 0.43 -10.24
C VAL A 134 14.94 0.90 -9.28
N LEU A 135 14.75 0.22 -8.14
CA LEU A 135 13.70 0.57 -7.18
C LEU A 135 13.80 2.03 -6.72
N ASN A 136 15.00 2.49 -6.32
CA ASN A 136 15.21 3.85 -5.85
C ASN A 136 15.07 4.90 -6.97
N SER A 137 15.26 4.52 -8.23
CA SER A 137 15.04 5.44 -9.38
C SER A 137 13.55 5.72 -9.66
N LEU A 138 12.64 4.94 -9.08
CA LEU A 138 11.19 5.09 -9.25
C LEU A 138 10.62 6.11 -8.26
N GLU A 139 11.03 7.38 -8.37
CA GLU A 139 10.56 8.43 -7.46
C GLU A 139 9.02 8.57 -7.47
N ASP A 140 8.39 8.41 -8.63
CA ASP A 140 6.94 8.46 -8.76
C ASP A 140 6.23 7.32 -8.02
N ALA A 141 6.87 6.15 -7.88
CA ALA A 141 6.31 5.01 -7.14
C ALA A 141 6.07 5.35 -5.66
N LYS A 142 6.80 6.32 -5.10
CA LYS A 142 6.65 6.76 -3.70
C LYS A 142 5.43 7.67 -3.50
N THR A 143 4.86 8.20 -4.57
CA THR A 143 3.78 9.21 -4.53
C THR A 143 2.49 8.75 -5.21
N VAL A 144 2.44 7.51 -5.70
CA VAL A 144 1.21 6.91 -6.24
C VAL A 144 0.11 6.84 -5.17
N CYS A 145 -1.14 6.97 -5.60
CA CYS A 145 -2.29 6.73 -4.73
C CYS A 145 -2.70 5.26 -4.65
N GLU A 146 -2.28 4.43 -5.62
CA GLU A 146 -2.53 2.99 -5.65
C GLU A 146 -1.73 2.32 -4.53
N LYS A 147 -2.44 1.81 -3.52
CA LYS A 147 -1.82 1.41 -2.26
C LYS A 147 -1.01 0.12 -2.36
N GLY A 148 -1.34 -0.77 -3.30
CA GLY A 148 -0.62 -2.02 -3.52
C GLY A 148 0.82 -1.78 -3.95
N THR A 149 1.03 -0.83 -4.86
CA THR A 149 2.35 -0.40 -5.33
C THR A 149 3.19 0.16 -4.20
N LEU A 150 2.63 1.05 -3.38
CA LEU A 150 3.32 1.56 -2.19
C LEU A 150 3.70 0.43 -1.24
N ALA A 151 2.79 -0.51 -0.97
CA ALA A 151 3.05 -1.62 -0.07
C ALA A 151 4.19 -2.53 -0.60
N LYS A 152 4.17 -2.88 -1.89
CA LYS A 152 5.24 -3.66 -2.55
C LYS A 152 6.57 -2.92 -2.51
N TYR A 153 6.56 -1.63 -2.86
CA TYR A 153 7.75 -0.77 -2.84
C TYR A 153 8.39 -0.75 -1.45
N PHE A 154 7.62 -0.36 -0.43
CA PHE A 154 8.15 -0.22 0.93
C PHE A 154 8.51 -1.56 1.56
N TYR A 155 7.84 -2.66 1.18
CA TYR A 155 8.26 -3.99 1.60
C TYR A 155 9.64 -4.35 1.05
N MET A 156 9.88 -4.14 -0.25
CA MET A 156 11.20 -4.39 -0.85
C MET A 156 12.29 -3.51 -0.24
N VAL A 157 11.99 -2.25 0.08
CA VAL A 157 12.91 -1.36 0.82
C VAL A 157 13.19 -1.88 2.24
N ALA A 158 12.17 -2.33 2.97
CA ALA A 158 12.33 -2.91 4.30
C ALA A 158 13.17 -4.19 4.25
N TYR A 159 12.89 -5.08 3.29
CA TYR A 159 13.65 -6.30 3.04
C TYR A 159 15.12 -5.99 2.79
N GLN A 160 15.41 -5.06 1.88
CA GLN A 160 16.78 -4.66 1.58
C GLN A 160 17.50 -4.10 2.81
N ASN A 161 16.88 -3.18 3.56
CA ASN A 161 17.49 -2.64 4.77
C ASN A 161 17.77 -3.74 5.80
N TYR A 162 16.91 -4.75 5.90
CA TYR A 162 17.16 -5.90 6.75
C TYR A 162 18.36 -6.72 6.27
N CYS A 163 18.46 -6.94 4.95
CA CYS A 163 19.61 -7.58 4.31
C CYS A 163 20.91 -6.79 4.48
N ASP A 164 20.85 -5.46 4.56
CA ASP A 164 22.02 -4.62 4.79
C ASP A 164 22.34 -4.46 6.29
N ASN A 165 21.66 -5.23 7.15
CA ASN A 165 21.75 -5.17 8.60
C ASN A 165 21.36 -3.80 9.20
N ASN A 166 20.64 -2.96 8.44
CA ASN A 166 20.04 -1.71 8.91
C ASN A 166 18.66 -1.97 9.54
N ILE A 167 18.67 -2.67 10.67
CA ILE A 167 17.45 -3.12 11.38
C ILE A 167 16.49 -1.97 11.73
N PRO A 168 16.94 -0.79 12.22
CA PRO A 168 16.03 0.31 12.52
C PRO A 168 15.25 0.81 11.31
N GLU A 169 15.94 1.03 10.17
CA GLU A 169 15.32 1.50 8.94
C GLU A 169 14.40 0.43 8.31
N ALA A 170 14.80 -0.84 8.38
CA ALA A 170 13.97 -1.95 7.94
C ALA A 170 12.64 -1.99 8.72
N LYS A 171 12.73 -1.85 10.04
CA LYS A 171 11.58 -1.84 10.93
C LYS A 171 10.70 -0.62 10.70
N ASP A 172 11.28 0.56 10.54
CA ASP A 172 10.52 1.79 10.26
C ASP A 172 9.73 1.68 8.95
N ASN A 173 10.40 1.30 7.85
CA ASN A 173 9.71 1.11 6.57
C ASN A 173 8.59 0.07 6.67
N PHE A 174 8.83 -1.04 7.37
CA PHE A 174 7.82 -2.07 7.53
C PHE A 174 6.62 -1.61 8.38
N GLU A 175 6.85 -1.18 9.62
CA GLU A 175 5.77 -0.86 10.56
C GLU A 175 5.07 0.47 10.19
N ASN A 176 5.83 1.48 9.77
CA ASN A 176 5.30 2.80 9.51
C ASN A 176 4.84 3.03 8.07
N ARG A 177 5.24 2.21 7.10
CA ARG A 177 4.76 2.31 5.71
C ARG A 177 3.91 1.11 5.32
N VAL A 178 4.45 -0.10 5.37
CA VAL A 178 3.74 -1.32 4.91
C VAL A 178 2.52 -1.61 5.78
N LEU A 179 2.69 -1.72 7.10
CA LEU A 179 1.58 -2.07 8.00
C LEU A 179 0.50 -0.97 8.04
N LYS A 180 0.88 0.31 7.98
CA LYS A 180 -0.12 1.38 7.93
C LYS A 180 -0.99 1.31 6.67
N LEU A 181 -0.42 0.96 5.51
CA LEU A 181 -1.19 0.78 4.27
C LEU A 181 -2.10 -0.45 4.34
N ALA A 182 -1.58 -1.54 4.91
CA ALA A 182 -2.22 -2.84 5.05
C ALA A 182 -3.33 -2.92 6.12
N GLU A 183 -3.20 -2.19 7.22
CA GLU A 183 -4.05 -2.37 8.42
C GLU A 183 -4.95 -1.16 8.70
N ARG A 184 -4.57 0.04 8.22
CA ARG A 184 -5.31 1.28 8.48
C ARG A 184 -6.07 1.80 7.28
N THR A 185 -6.18 0.99 6.23
CA THR A 185 -6.93 1.35 5.03
C THR A 185 -7.88 0.23 4.62
N SER A 186 -8.76 0.50 3.67
CA SER A 186 -9.68 -0.48 3.09
C SER A 186 -9.00 -1.61 2.32
N LEU A 187 -7.70 -1.50 2.02
CA LEU A 187 -6.91 -2.51 1.31
C LEU A 187 -6.56 -3.65 2.27
N ARG A 188 -6.91 -4.89 1.94
CA ARG A 188 -6.44 -6.05 2.70
C ARG A 188 -5.12 -6.53 2.10
N VAL A 189 -4.20 -6.99 2.95
CA VAL A 189 -2.92 -7.56 2.48
C VAL A 189 -3.14 -8.75 1.56
N SER A 190 -4.18 -9.54 1.80
CA SER A 190 -4.61 -10.67 0.97
C SER A 190 -4.98 -10.27 -0.45
N ASP A 191 -5.37 -9.02 -0.68
CA ASP A 191 -5.77 -8.52 -1.99
C ASP A 191 -4.54 -8.22 -2.87
N ILE A 192 -3.33 -8.25 -2.27
CA ILE A 192 -2.08 -8.01 -2.97
C ILE A 192 -1.35 -9.34 -3.15
N GLU A 193 -1.28 -9.80 -4.40
CA GLU A 193 -0.63 -11.06 -4.76
C GLU A 193 0.78 -11.19 -4.17
N GLY A 194 0.97 -12.24 -3.37
CA GLY A 194 2.24 -12.60 -2.76
C GLY A 194 2.63 -11.78 -1.52
N LEU A 195 1.89 -10.74 -1.12
CA LEU A 195 2.30 -9.88 0.00
C LEU A 195 1.95 -10.47 1.38
N GLU A 196 0.87 -11.25 1.48
CA GLU A 196 0.35 -11.76 2.77
C GLU A 196 1.38 -12.55 3.56
N LYS A 197 1.98 -13.57 2.92
CA LYS A 197 3.03 -14.39 3.53
C LYS A 197 4.24 -13.54 3.93
N GLU A 198 4.64 -12.62 3.07
CA GLU A 198 5.83 -11.79 3.23
C GLU A 198 5.68 -10.82 4.42
N VAL A 199 4.49 -10.26 4.60
CA VAL A 199 4.14 -9.45 5.77
C VAL A 199 4.08 -10.31 7.03
N ALA A 200 3.51 -11.51 6.98
CA ALA A 200 3.45 -12.41 8.13
C ALA A 200 4.86 -12.81 8.62
N ASP A 201 5.76 -13.16 7.70
CA ASP A 201 7.14 -13.50 8.02
C ASP A 201 7.91 -12.31 8.60
N MET A 202 7.79 -11.13 7.98
CA MET A 202 8.51 -9.94 8.46
C MET A 202 7.97 -9.43 9.81
N LYS A 203 6.66 -9.57 10.08
CA LYS A 203 6.08 -9.36 11.42
C LYS A 203 6.70 -10.30 12.44
N SER A 204 6.74 -11.60 12.13
CA SER A 204 7.32 -12.60 13.02
C SER A 204 8.80 -12.28 13.28
N LEU A 205 9.56 -11.96 12.25
CA LEU A 205 10.96 -11.53 12.37
C LEU A 205 11.13 -10.38 13.38
N PHE A 206 10.41 -9.27 13.23
CA PHE A 206 10.58 -8.11 14.12
C PHE A 206 10.09 -8.35 15.56
N ILE A 207 9.13 -9.26 15.76
CA ILE A 207 8.75 -9.74 17.10
C ILE A 207 9.88 -10.56 17.74
N GLN A 208 10.59 -11.34 16.93
CA GLN A 208 11.56 -12.32 17.41
C GLN A 208 12.97 -11.76 17.59
N LEU A 209 13.40 -10.77 16.79
CA LEU A 209 14.73 -10.17 16.89
C LEU A 209 15.11 -9.72 18.32
N PRO A 210 14.27 -8.99 19.08
CA PRO A 210 14.61 -8.60 20.45
C PRO A 210 14.76 -9.79 21.40
N LYS A 211 13.97 -10.85 21.22
CA LYS A 211 14.02 -12.06 22.04
C LYS A 211 15.32 -12.84 21.81
N VAL A 212 15.71 -13.02 20.54
CA VAL A 212 17.01 -13.61 20.19
C VAL A 212 18.14 -12.77 20.77
N GLY A 213 18.06 -11.44 20.66
CA GLY A 213 19.07 -10.53 21.21
C GLY A 213 19.22 -10.66 22.73
N ALA A 214 18.11 -10.75 23.47
CA ALA A 214 18.13 -10.94 24.92
C ALA A 214 18.73 -12.30 25.31
N ALA A 215 18.31 -13.39 24.66
CA ALA A 215 18.84 -14.73 24.90
C ALA A 215 20.34 -14.83 24.55
N TRP A 216 20.75 -14.21 23.44
CA TRP A 216 22.15 -14.11 23.02
C TRP A 216 22.99 -13.40 24.08
N LYS A 217 22.53 -12.25 24.57
CA LYS A 217 23.21 -11.51 25.64
C LYS A 217 23.39 -12.36 26.90
N THR A 218 22.36 -13.07 27.34
CA THR A 218 22.47 -14.00 28.48
C THR A 218 23.55 -15.05 28.24
N PHE A 219 23.56 -15.65 27.05
CA PHE A 219 24.54 -16.68 26.70
C PHE A 219 25.97 -16.13 26.70
N THR A 220 26.23 -15.01 26.02
CA THR A 220 27.58 -14.43 25.94
C THR A 220 28.07 -13.87 27.29
N THR A 221 27.17 -13.46 28.19
CA THR A 221 27.55 -12.96 29.52
C THR A 221 27.79 -14.07 30.54
N THR A 222 27.01 -15.16 30.49
CA THR A 222 27.04 -16.21 31.52
C THR A 222 27.72 -17.50 31.09
N GLY A 223 27.94 -17.68 29.79
CA GLY A 223 28.36 -18.95 29.20
C GLY A 223 27.26 -20.03 29.20
N THR A 224 26.08 -19.75 29.77
CA THR A 224 24.96 -20.69 29.85
C THR A 224 23.84 -20.23 28.92
N SER A 225 23.45 -21.10 27.97
CA SER A 225 22.39 -20.75 27.03
C SER A 225 21.00 -20.97 27.64
N PRO A 226 20.06 -20.02 27.53
CA PRO A 226 18.67 -20.23 27.88
C PRO A 226 17.90 -21.05 26.84
N GLY A 227 18.52 -21.47 25.73
CA GLY A 227 17.82 -22.02 24.58
C GLY A 227 17.06 -20.96 23.79
N TYR A 228 16.34 -21.38 22.75
CA TYR A 228 15.46 -20.50 21.97
C TYR A 228 14.49 -21.32 21.12
N ASP A 229 13.24 -21.51 21.52
CA ASP A 229 12.32 -22.43 20.80
C ASP A 229 11.33 -21.72 19.86
N ASP A 230 11.31 -20.40 19.88
CA ASP A 230 10.43 -19.60 19.03
C ASP A 230 10.77 -19.76 17.53
N ASN A 231 9.73 -19.77 16.69
CA ASN A 231 9.92 -19.81 15.24
C ASN A 231 10.45 -18.46 14.74
N LEU A 232 11.64 -18.47 14.15
CA LEU A 232 12.28 -17.32 13.54
C LEU A 232 12.37 -17.55 12.03
N PRO A 233 11.67 -16.77 11.20
CA PRO A 233 11.76 -16.89 9.76
C PRO A 233 13.20 -16.76 9.27
N GLU A 234 13.55 -17.54 8.24
CA GLU A 234 14.88 -17.52 7.63
C GLU A 234 14.90 -16.55 6.46
N TYR A 235 15.81 -15.58 6.53
CA TYR A 235 16.08 -14.62 5.46
C TYR A 235 17.51 -14.85 4.96
N PRO A 236 17.71 -15.47 3.78
CA PRO A 236 19.03 -15.89 3.31
C PRO A 236 20.05 -14.75 3.22
N CYS A 237 19.60 -13.52 2.96
CA CYS A 237 20.46 -12.36 2.86
C CYS A 237 21.04 -11.91 4.21
N ASN A 238 20.38 -12.22 5.33
CA ASN A 238 20.88 -11.93 6.68
C ASN A 238 20.53 -13.07 7.64
N PRO A 239 21.28 -14.18 7.60
CA PRO A 239 20.99 -15.37 8.41
C PRO A 239 21.51 -15.26 9.86
N VAL A 240 22.13 -14.14 10.25
CA VAL A 240 22.78 -13.98 11.57
C VAL A 240 21.82 -14.26 12.74
N PRO A 241 20.57 -13.74 12.75
CA PRO A 241 19.62 -14.08 13.80
C PRO A 241 19.30 -15.58 13.88
N ASN A 242 19.19 -16.27 12.73
CA ASN A 242 18.95 -17.71 12.68
C ASN A 242 20.17 -18.51 13.18
N ILE A 243 21.39 -18.05 12.89
CA ILE A 243 22.63 -18.63 13.42
C ILE A 243 22.64 -18.51 14.96
N LYS A 244 22.33 -17.32 15.50
CA LYS A 244 22.24 -17.09 16.96
C LYS A 244 21.19 -18.01 17.59
N ALA A 245 20.00 -18.11 17.00
CA ALA A 245 18.96 -19.03 17.47
C ALA A 245 19.40 -20.50 17.47
N CYS A 246 20.10 -20.95 16.42
CA CYS A 246 20.65 -22.32 16.37
C CYS A 246 21.73 -22.55 17.42
N LEU A 247 22.63 -21.58 17.66
CA LEU A 247 23.64 -21.67 18.69
C LEU A 247 23.01 -21.76 20.08
N LEU A 248 21.98 -20.95 20.36
CA LEU A 248 21.27 -20.97 21.62
C LEU A 248 20.62 -22.35 21.87
N ARG A 249 19.89 -22.89 20.89
CA ARG A 249 19.30 -24.24 20.96
C ARG A 249 20.37 -25.32 21.19
N GLY A 250 21.43 -25.29 20.39
CA GLY A 250 22.48 -26.32 20.45
C GLY A 250 23.29 -26.27 21.74
N ALA A 251 23.52 -25.08 22.29
CA ALA A 251 24.24 -24.92 23.56
C ALA A 251 23.39 -25.30 24.78
N ALA A 252 22.07 -25.12 24.71
CA ALA A 252 21.16 -25.56 25.78
C ALA A 252 21.00 -27.08 25.84
N ASP A 253 21.14 -27.77 24.70
CA ASP A 253 21.10 -29.23 24.60
C ASP A 253 22.18 -29.75 23.63
N ILE A 254 23.42 -29.82 24.13
CA ILE A 254 24.60 -30.19 23.33
C ILE A 254 24.51 -31.64 22.84
N CYS A 255 23.96 -32.53 23.66
CA CYS A 255 23.90 -33.96 23.35
C CYS A 255 22.74 -34.33 22.42
N GLY A 256 21.59 -33.66 22.54
CA GLY A 256 20.42 -33.90 21.69
C GLY A 256 20.38 -32.97 20.47
N ALA A 257 20.07 -31.69 20.68
CA ALA A 257 19.90 -30.71 19.60
C ALA A 257 21.22 -30.27 18.95
N GLY A 258 22.35 -30.32 19.67
CA GLY A 258 23.65 -29.82 19.26
C GLY A 258 24.11 -30.23 17.85
N PRO A 259 24.17 -31.54 17.51
CA PRO A 259 24.59 -32.00 16.18
C PRO A 259 23.72 -31.45 15.04
N ALA A 260 22.40 -31.42 15.23
CA ALA A 260 21.47 -30.91 14.23
C ALA A 260 21.63 -29.39 14.05
N MET A 261 21.79 -28.65 15.15
CA MET A 261 22.01 -27.19 15.09
C MET A 261 23.35 -26.83 14.47
N ALA A 262 24.43 -27.57 14.77
CA ALA A 262 25.74 -27.38 14.14
C ALA A 262 25.67 -27.55 12.61
N HIS A 263 24.91 -28.55 12.13
CA HIS A 263 24.69 -28.73 10.70
C HIS A 263 23.89 -27.56 10.07
N LYS A 264 22.83 -27.07 10.75
CA LYS A 264 22.09 -25.89 10.28
C LYS A 264 22.96 -24.63 10.24
N ILE A 265 23.78 -24.40 11.26
CA ILE A 265 24.71 -23.27 11.31
C ILE A 265 25.66 -23.29 10.13
N ARG A 266 26.27 -24.43 9.79
CA ARG A 266 27.16 -24.54 8.62
C ARG A 266 26.46 -24.17 7.31
N LYS A 267 25.20 -24.57 7.14
CA LYS A 267 24.39 -24.21 5.96
C LYS A 267 24.14 -22.70 5.90
N LEU A 268 23.74 -22.10 7.02
CA LEU A 268 23.48 -20.66 7.11
C LEU A 268 24.76 -19.84 6.91
N GLN A 269 25.89 -20.30 7.46
CA GLN A 269 27.19 -19.66 7.29
C GLN A 269 27.68 -19.69 5.82
N ALA A 270 27.38 -20.75 5.08
CA ALA A 270 27.76 -20.87 3.67
C ALA A 270 27.12 -19.78 2.79
N THR A 271 26.02 -19.18 3.23
CA THR A 271 25.31 -18.11 2.51
C THR A 271 25.33 -16.77 3.26
N ASN A 272 26.07 -16.66 4.37
CA ASN A 272 26.06 -15.47 5.22
C ASN A 272 27.02 -14.39 4.70
N PRO A 273 26.53 -13.20 4.30
CA PRO A 273 27.39 -12.10 3.88
C PRO A 273 27.90 -11.24 5.05
N HIS A 274 27.42 -11.46 6.29
CA HIS A 274 27.72 -10.59 7.43
C HIS A 274 28.70 -11.20 8.43
N PRO A 275 29.51 -10.37 9.11
CA PRO A 275 30.30 -10.84 10.23
C PRO A 275 29.41 -11.39 11.34
N LEU A 276 29.86 -12.46 11.99
CA LEU A 276 29.31 -12.87 13.26
C LEU A 276 30.01 -12.06 14.35
N ASP A 277 29.24 -11.51 15.28
CA ASP A 277 29.81 -10.90 16.48
C ASP A 277 30.72 -11.94 17.17
N PRO A 278 31.90 -11.54 17.70
CA PRO A 278 32.70 -12.43 18.51
C PRO A 278 31.86 -12.92 19.71
N VAL A 279 31.96 -14.21 20.01
CA VAL A 279 31.39 -14.83 21.22
C VAL A 279 32.24 -14.44 22.42
#